data_AF-A0AAV9M0X8-F1
#
_entry.id   AF-A0AAV9M0X8-F1
#
_cell.length_a   1.000
_cell.length_b   1.000
_cell.length_c   1.000
_cell.angle_alpha   90.00
_cell.angle_beta   90.00
_cell.angle_gamma   90.00
#
_symmetry.space_group_name_H-M   'P 1'
#
loop_
_entity.id
_entity.type
_entity.pdbx_description
1 polymer ?
#
loop_
_entity_poly.entity_id
_entity_poly.type
_entity_poly.pdbx_seq_one_letter_code
_entity_poly.pdbx_strand_id
1 'polypeptide(L)'
;MGHLAHSADVRVTRPERSIPWIIESAILAVVIPFQTFIDTLTMRFEACERRQGATSKVTALKAEVADLRKDVDYLKSTNFTSLLEAADDLDVPKTSEIPPATTGDVHRDEAAFDESDVETDEEQIEIREESIYRDLPDLEDILYSQ
;
A
#
# COMPACT_ATOMS: atom_id res chain seq x y z
N MET A 1 -50.12 -20.06 -31.32
CA MET A 1 -49.82 -20.05 -29.87
C MET A 1 -48.31 -19.92 -29.74
N GLY A 2 -47.84 -18.70 -29.46
CA GLY A 2 -46.49 -18.26 -29.74
C GLY A 2 -45.53 -18.39 -28.56
N HIS A 3 -44.37 -18.99 -28.88
CA HIS A 3 -43.01 -18.74 -28.42
C HIS A 3 -42.72 -18.40 -26.95
N LEU A 4 -42.05 -19.38 -26.32
CA LEU A 4 -41.07 -19.30 -25.24
C LEU A 4 -40.51 -17.89 -24.99
N ALA A 5 -40.89 -17.28 -23.86
CA ALA A 5 -40.19 -16.16 -23.28
C ALA A 5 -38.84 -16.67 -22.73
N HIS A 6 -37.76 -16.35 -23.44
CA HIS A 6 -36.40 -16.61 -23.02
C HIS A 6 -36.06 -15.62 -21.91
N SER A 7 -36.15 -16.06 -20.65
CA SER A 7 -35.64 -15.31 -19.52
C SER A 7 -34.12 -15.34 -19.60
N ALA A 8 -33.52 -14.25 -20.06
CA ALA A 8 -32.09 -14.02 -19.89
C ALA A 8 -31.82 -13.86 -18.39
N ASP A 9 -31.54 -14.97 -17.72
CA ASP A 9 -30.85 -14.99 -16.44
C ASP A 9 -29.44 -14.44 -16.69
N VAL A 10 -29.33 -13.11 -16.68
CA VAL A 10 -28.05 -12.41 -16.73
C VAL A 10 -27.39 -12.68 -15.39
N ARG A 11 -26.62 -13.75 -15.36
CA ARG A 11 -25.69 -14.05 -14.28
C ARG A 11 -24.64 -12.96 -14.34
N VAL A 12 -24.92 -11.83 -13.70
CA VAL A 12 -23.89 -10.89 -13.31
C VAL A 12 -23.08 -11.61 -12.25
N THR A 13 -22.13 -12.46 -12.66
CA THR A 13 -20.95 -12.73 -11.86
C THR A 13 -20.32 -11.36 -11.69
N ARG A 14 -20.62 -10.66 -10.58
CA ARG A 14 -20.17 -9.29 -10.30
C ARG A 14 -18.81 -9.40 -9.61
N PRO A 15 -17.66 -9.42 -10.34
CA PRO A 15 -16.33 -9.42 -9.74
C PRO A 15 -16.11 -8.22 -8.81
N GLU A 16 -16.90 -7.15 -8.96
CA GLU A 16 -16.81 -5.93 -8.15
C GLU A 16 -17.02 -6.20 -6.64
N ARG A 17 -17.76 -7.25 -6.25
CA ARG A 17 -17.91 -7.58 -4.82
C ARG A 17 -16.67 -8.24 -4.21
N SER A 18 -15.78 -8.79 -5.06
CA SER A 18 -14.54 -9.42 -4.60
C SER A 18 -13.38 -8.44 -4.46
N ILE A 19 -13.43 -7.28 -5.15
CA ILE A 19 -12.35 -6.29 -5.12
C ILE A 19 -12.11 -5.76 -3.69
N PRO A 20 -13.13 -5.33 -2.91
CA PRO A 20 -12.92 -4.89 -1.53
C PRO A 20 -12.31 -5.96 -0.63
N TRP A 21 -12.75 -7.20 -0.78
CA TRP A 21 -12.25 -8.33 -0.01
C TRP A 21 -10.78 -8.63 -0.31
N ILE A 22 -10.38 -8.53 -1.57
CA ILE A 22 -8.98 -8.75 -2.00
C ILE A 22 -8.07 -7.66 -1.42
N ILE A 23 -8.51 -6.40 -1.44
CA ILE A 23 -7.76 -5.27 -0.89
C ILE A 23 -7.60 -5.42 0.63
N GLU A 24 -8.68 -5.71 1.36
CA GLU A 24 -8.62 -5.93 2.81
C GLU A 24 -7.68 -7.10 3.16
N SER A 25 -7.77 -8.20 2.41
CA SER A 25 -6.89 -9.37 2.59
C SER A 25 -5.43 -9.03 2.34
N ALA A 26 -5.12 -8.26 1.30
CA ALA A 26 -3.75 -7.83 0.98
C ALA A 26 -3.17 -6.93 2.07
N ILE A 27 -3.97 -5.99 2.60
CA ILE A 27 -3.56 -5.11 3.70
C ILE A 27 -3.27 -5.93 4.95
N LEU A 28 -4.15 -6.87 5.32
CA LEU A 28 -3.93 -7.74 6.48
C LEU A 28 -2.68 -8.61 6.34
N ALA A 29 -2.40 -9.11 5.13
CA ALA A 29 -1.20 -9.91 4.85
C ALA A 29 0.10 -9.12 5.10
N VAL A 30 0.07 -7.80 4.99
CA VAL A 30 1.20 -6.91 5.31
C VAL A 30 1.21 -6.54 6.79
N VAL A 31 0.05 -6.16 7.36
CA VAL A 31 -0.07 -5.70 8.76
C VAL A 31 0.34 -6.77 9.78
N ILE A 32 0.02 -8.04 9.53
CA ILE A 32 0.32 -9.14 10.47
C ILE A 32 1.84 -9.33 10.68
N PRO A 33 2.66 -9.43 9.61
CA PRO A 33 4.12 -9.41 9.73
C PRO A 33 4.67 -8.19 10.46
N PHE A 34 4.15 -6.99 10.18
CA PHE A 34 4.59 -5.76 10.84
C PHE A 34 4.33 -5.79 12.35
N GLN A 35 3.17 -6.26 12.79
CA GLN A 35 2.87 -6.43 14.21
C GLN A 35 3.87 -7.37 14.89
N THR A 36 4.15 -8.51 14.25
CA THR A 36 5.11 -9.50 14.76
C THR A 36 6.52 -8.91 14.87
N PHE A 37 6.92 -8.08 13.91
CA PHE A 37 8.20 -7.37 13.94
C PHE A 37 8.26 -6.36 15.10
N ILE A 38 7.23 -5.55 15.31
CA ILE A 38 7.13 -4.58 16.42
C ILE A 38 7.22 -5.29 17.77
N ASP A 39 6.52 -6.40 17.95
CA ASP A 39 6.54 -7.18 19.19
C ASP A 39 7.94 -7.78 19.44
N THR A 40 8.57 -8.31 18.39
CA THR A 40 9.94 -8.82 18.44
C THR A 40 10.94 -7.73 18.82
N LEU A 41 10.80 -6.55 18.24
CA LEU A 41 11.67 -5.40 18.50
C LEU A 41 11.49 -4.89 19.94
N THR A 42 10.25 -4.84 20.43
CA THR A 42 9.92 -4.50 21.82
C THR A 42 10.61 -5.46 22.80
N MET A 43 10.52 -6.77 22.57
CA MET A 43 11.22 -7.77 23.40
C MET A 43 12.74 -7.58 23.39
N ARG A 44 13.33 -7.27 22.23
CA ARG A 44 14.77 -7.00 22.12
C ARG A 44 15.17 -5.75 22.89
N PHE A 45 14.38 -4.68 22.86
CA PHE A 45 14.65 -3.50 23.68
C PHE A 45 14.62 -3.81 25.15
N GLU A 46 13.61 -4.53 25.65
CA GLU A 46 13.57 -4.92 27.06
C GLU A 46 14.77 -5.77 27.48
N ALA A 47 15.23 -6.68 26.61
CA ALA A 47 16.41 -7.49 26.85
C ALA A 47 17.70 -6.64 26.88
N CYS A 48 17.84 -5.68 25.95
CA CYS A 48 18.96 -4.74 25.93
C CYS A 48 18.97 -3.84 27.17
N GLU A 49 17.81 -3.28 27.55
CA GLU A 49 17.65 -2.43 28.74
C GLU A 49 18.05 -3.19 30.02
N ARG A 50 17.69 -4.48 30.11
CA ARG A 50 18.09 -5.35 31.23
C ARG A 50 19.59 -5.64 31.29
N ARG A 51 20.28 -5.72 30.14
CA ARG A 51 21.72 -6.04 30.06
C ARG A 51 22.62 -4.81 30.21
N GLN A 52 22.24 -3.71 29.58
CA GLN A 52 23.09 -2.51 29.45
C GLN A 52 22.59 -1.32 30.29
N GLY A 53 21.43 -1.46 30.94
CA GLY A 53 20.72 -0.35 31.56
C GLY A 53 19.93 0.47 30.54
N ALA A 54 19.07 1.36 31.04
CA ALA A 54 18.33 2.28 30.19
C ALA A 54 19.29 3.35 29.62
N THR A 55 19.55 3.27 28.32
CA THR A 55 20.29 4.33 27.59
C THR A 55 19.30 5.27 26.92
N SER A 56 19.65 6.55 26.80
CA SER A 56 18.78 7.55 26.15
C SER A 56 18.38 7.15 24.72
N LYS A 57 19.27 6.48 23.98
CA LYS A 57 19.01 5.97 22.63
C LYS A 57 17.94 4.86 22.63
N VAL A 58 18.06 3.87 23.52
CA VAL A 58 17.08 2.78 23.63
C VAL A 58 15.71 3.33 24.05
N THR A 59 15.68 4.28 24.98
CA THR A 59 14.45 4.94 25.41
C THR A 59 13.79 5.73 24.28
N ALA A 60 14.56 6.48 23.49
CA ALA A 60 14.04 7.23 22.35
C ALA A 60 13.47 6.30 21.27
N LEU A 61 14.22 5.27 20.88
CA LEU A 61 13.78 4.31 19.87
C LEU A 61 12.55 3.50 20.33
N LYS A 62 12.44 3.19 21.62
CA LYS A 62 11.26 2.56 22.21
C LYS A 62 10.02 3.46 22.12
N ALA A 63 10.19 4.78 22.27
CA ALA A 63 9.10 5.72 22.08
C ALA A 63 8.63 5.77 20.62
N GLU A 64 9.56 5.75 19.66
CA GLU A 64 9.23 5.67 18.23
C GLU A 64 8.48 4.37 17.89
N VAL A 65 8.92 3.23 18.42
CA VAL A 65 8.21 1.95 18.22
C VAL A 65 6.84 1.93 18.87
N ALA A 66 6.68 2.59 20.02
CA ALA A 66 5.37 2.77 20.64
C ALA A 66 4.44 3.66 19.80
N ASP A 67 4.99 4.65 19.09
CA ASP A 67 4.24 5.49 18.18
C ASP A 67 3.82 4.72 16.92
N LEU A 68 4.77 4.02 16.30
CA LEU A 68 4.53 3.14 15.15
C LEU A 68 3.44 2.10 15.45
N ARG A 69 3.40 1.56 16.67
CA ARG A 69 2.35 0.64 17.09
C ARG A 69 0.96 1.27 17.03
N LYS A 70 0.82 2.55 17.42
CA LYS A 70 -0.46 3.26 17.32
C LYS A 70 -0.89 3.42 15.87
N ASP A 71 0.06 3.70 14.98
CA ASP A 71 -0.21 3.85 13.56
C ASP A 71 -0.68 2.53 12.94
N VAL A 72 -0.04 1.42 13.31
CA VAL A 72 -0.46 0.07 12.89
C VAL A 72 -1.85 -0.28 13.45
N ASP A 73 -2.12 0.04 14.73
CA ASP A 73 -3.43 -0.17 15.35
C ASP A 73 -4.52 0.68 14.67
N TYR A 74 -4.21 1.92 14.32
CA TYR A 74 -5.09 2.80 13.55
C TYR A 74 -5.38 2.24 12.16
N LEU A 75 -4.34 1.78 11.45
CA LEU A 75 -4.47 1.17 10.14
C LEU A 75 -5.37 -0.08 10.19
N LYS A 76 -5.22 -0.91 11.22
CA LYS A 76 -6.04 -2.11 11.45
C LYS A 76 -7.50 -1.77 11.80
N SER A 77 -7.72 -0.67 12.52
CA SER A 77 -9.06 -0.21 12.91
C SER A 77 -9.84 0.42 11.75
N THR A 78 -9.14 0.82 10.68
CA THR A 78 -9.75 1.46 9.52
C THR A 78 -10.54 0.43 8.73
N ASN A 79 -11.86 0.62 8.70
CA ASN A 79 -12.73 -0.19 7.87
C ASN A 79 -12.58 0.25 6.40
N PHE A 80 -11.74 -0.46 5.65
CA PHE A 80 -11.48 -0.17 4.23
C PHE A 80 -12.70 -0.36 3.34
N THR A 81 -13.69 -1.18 3.75
CA THR A 81 -14.96 -1.32 3.03
C THR A 81 -15.72 0.01 2.95
N SER A 82 -15.71 0.83 4.00
CA SER A 82 -16.33 2.16 3.97
C SER A 82 -15.61 3.14 3.04
N LEU A 83 -14.29 2.99 2.84
CA LEU A 83 -13.52 3.82 1.91
C LEU A 83 -13.85 3.50 0.45
N LEU A 84 -14.05 2.20 0.15
CA LEU A 84 -14.35 1.73 -1.20
C LEU A 84 -15.82 1.99 -1.58
N GLU A 85 -16.74 1.89 -0.62
CA GLU A 85 -18.17 2.19 -0.85
C GLU A 85 -18.41 3.67 -1.22
N ALA A 86 -17.65 4.60 -0.66
CA ALA A 86 -17.78 6.03 -0.96
C ALA A 86 -17.33 6.40 -2.40
N ALA A 87 -16.50 5.58 -3.04
CA ALA A 87 -16.04 5.81 -4.41
C ALA A 87 -17.05 5.33 -5.46
N ASP A 88 -17.90 4.34 -5.13
CA ASP A 88 -18.90 3.78 -6.03
C ASP A 88 -20.14 4.69 -6.22
N ASP A 89 -20.38 5.68 -5.36
CA ASP A 89 -21.52 6.62 -5.46
C ASP A 89 -21.27 7.77 -6.47
N LEU A 90 -20.09 7.83 -7.10
CA LEU A 90 -19.78 8.83 -8.13
C LEU A 90 -20.24 8.42 -9.54
N ASP A 91 -20.85 7.24 -9.69
CA ASP A 91 -21.30 6.70 -10.98
C ASP A 91 -22.78 7.04 -11.32
N VAL A 92 -23.33 8.06 -10.67
CA VAL A 92 -24.41 8.84 -11.29
C VAL A 92 -23.73 9.99 -12.02
N PRO A 93 -23.50 9.90 -13.35
CA PRO A 93 -23.34 11.12 -14.10
C PRO A 93 -24.60 11.92 -13.77
N LYS A 94 -24.43 13.08 -13.13
CA LYS A 94 -25.37 14.16 -13.36
C LYS A 94 -25.37 14.29 -14.88
N THR A 95 -26.33 13.66 -15.53
CA THR A 95 -26.94 14.14 -16.75
C THR A 95 -27.48 15.50 -16.36
N SER A 96 -26.57 16.46 -16.25
CA SER A 96 -26.86 17.86 -16.35
C SER A 96 -27.63 17.93 -17.64
N GLU A 97 -28.95 18.09 -17.55
CA GLU A 97 -29.82 18.39 -18.67
C GLU A 97 -29.20 19.58 -19.38
N ILE A 98 -28.40 19.32 -20.40
CA ILE A 98 -28.06 20.34 -21.37
C ILE A 98 -29.32 20.40 -22.24
N PRO A 99 -30.10 21.50 -22.18
CA PRO A 99 -31.21 21.66 -23.10
C PRO A 99 -30.64 21.58 -24.52
N PRO A 100 -31.27 20.87 -25.46
CA PRO A 100 -30.74 20.73 -26.82
C PRO A 100 -30.70 22.12 -27.46
N ALA A 101 -29.51 22.74 -27.42
CA ALA A 101 -29.24 24.00 -28.08
C ALA A 101 -28.84 23.68 -29.52
N THR A 102 -29.75 24.03 -30.41
CA THR A 102 -29.60 24.32 -31.83
C THR A 102 -28.15 24.46 -32.32
N THR A 103 -27.79 23.58 -33.24
CA THR A 103 -26.92 23.76 -34.41
C THR A 103 -26.22 25.13 -34.51
N GLY A 104 -24.94 25.14 -34.17
CA GLY A 104 -24.01 26.20 -34.53
C GLY A 104 -22.66 25.57 -34.84
N ASP A 105 -22.44 25.30 -36.13
CA ASP A 105 -21.15 24.93 -36.72
C ASP A 105 -20.08 25.94 -36.31
N VAL A 106 -19.08 25.51 -35.55
CA VAL A 106 -17.90 26.31 -35.23
C VAL A 106 -16.66 25.48 -35.56
N HIS A 107 -15.90 26.08 -36.46
CA HIS A 107 -14.71 25.62 -37.13
C HIS A 107 -13.65 25.05 -36.20
N ARG A 108 -13.14 23.86 -36.57
CA ARG A 108 -11.98 23.18 -36.00
C ARG A 108 -10.73 24.01 -36.31
N ASP A 109 -10.07 24.51 -35.27
CA ASP A 109 -8.65 24.87 -35.32
C ASP A 109 -7.86 23.75 -34.64
N GLU A 110 -6.98 23.15 -35.45
CA GLU A 110 -6.13 22.03 -35.14
C GLU A 110 -4.91 22.52 -34.35
N ALA A 111 -4.96 22.39 -33.02
CA ALA A 111 -3.81 22.61 -32.17
C ALA A 111 -2.90 21.37 -32.23
N ALA A 112 -1.72 21.54 -32.81
CA ALA A 112 -0.66 20.54 -32.81
C ALA A 112 -0.34 20.11 -31.38
N PHE A 113 -0.54 18.82 -31.10
CA PHE A 113 -0.13 18.18 -29.86
C PHE A 113 1.36 17.88 -30.01
N ASP A 114 2.19 18.61 -29.27
CA ASP A 114 3.62 18.36 -29.16
C ASP A 114 3.79 17.08 -28.33
N GLU A 115 4.13 15.99 -29.00
CA GLU A 115 4.47 14.71 -28.38
C GLU A 115 5.79 14.87 -27.63
N SER A 116 5.74 15.06 -26.31
CA SER A 116 6.95 15.00 -25.49
C SER A 116 7.33 13.54 -25.22
N ASP A 117 8.30 13.04 -25.98
CA ASP A 117 9.08 11.85 -25.64
C ASP A 117 9.95 12.17 -24.41
N VAL A 118 9.52 11.72 -23.24
CA VAL A 118 10.40 11.61 -22.06
C VAL A 118 10.87 10.16 -21.99
N GLU A 119 12.08 9.95 -22.50
CA GLU A 119 12.89 8.76 -22.30
C GLU A 119 13.26 8.68 -20.82
N THR A 120 12.58 7.81 -20.07
CA THR A 120 12.98 7.48 -18.69
C THR A 120 14.21 6.58 -18.74
N ASP A 121 15.35 7.17 -18.37
CA ASP A 121 16.62 6.50 -18.12
C ASP A 121 16.49 5.59 -16.89
N GLU A 122 16.27 4.29 -17.15
CA GLU A 122 16.32 3.24 -16.14
C GLU A 122 17.79 2.94 -15.79
N GLU A 123 18.44 3.86 -15.06
CA GLU A 123 19.72 3.55 -14.42
C GLU A 123 19.51 2.45 -13.38
N GLN A 124 20.14 1.32 -13.68
CA GLN A 124 20.15 0.08 -12.93
C GLN A 124 20.66 0.30 -11.50
N ILE A 125 19.76 0.25 -10.52
CA ILE A 125 20.15 0.11 -9.11
C ILE A 125 20.47 -1.37 -8.86
N GLU A 126 21.64 -1.82 -9.34
CA GLU A 126 22.28 -3.07 -8.93
C GLU A 126 22.87 -2.87 -7.53
N ILE A 127 22.03 -3.02 -6.50
CA ILE A 127 22.52 -3.09 -5.12
C ILE A 127 23.25 -4.43 -4.97
N ARG A 128 24.58 -4.40 -5.10
CA ARG A 128 25.45 -5.53 -4.72
C ARG A 128 25.39 -5.74 -3.21
N GLU A 129 24.44 -6.54 -2.75
CA GLU A 129 24.31 -6.97 -1.34
C GLU A 129 25.31 -8.08 -0.92
N GLU A 130 26.42 -8.31 -1.62
CA GLU A 130 27.28 -9.49 -1.34
C GLU A 130 28.72 -9.20 -0.88
N SER A 131 29.15 -7.94 -0.72
CA SER A 131 30.55 -7.66 -0.32
C SER A 131 30.75 -7.03 1.06
N ILE A 132 29.70 -6.70 1.81
CA ILE A 132 29.84 -6.04 3.12
C ILE A 132 30.23 -7.02 4.24
N TYR A 133 30.16 -8.34 4.00
CA TYR A 133 30.46 -9.37 5.00
C TYR A 133 31.89 -9.95 4.94
N ARG A 134 32.75 -9.53 4.00
CA ARG A 134 34.11 -10.11 3.88
C ARG A 134 35.20 -9.41 4.68
N ASP A 135 34.93 -8.22 5.23
CA ASP A 135 35.93 -7.42 5.97
C ASP A 135 35.68 -7.38 7.50
N LEU A 136 34.92 -8.34 8.04
CA LEU A 136 34.87 -8.55 9.48
C LEU A 136 36.01 -9.52 9.87
N PRO A 137 37.04 -9.09 10.62
CA PRO A 137 38.02 -10.02 11.18
C PRO A 137 37.32 -10.94 12.20
N ASP A 138 37.72 -12.20 12.21
CA ASP A 138 37.21 -13.24 13.11
C ASP A 138 37.26 -12.76 14.57
N LEU A 139 36.08 -12.63 15.18
CA LEU A 139 35.88 -12.17 16.56
C LEU A 139 36.28 -13.24 17.60
N GLU A 140 36.93 -14.33 17.18
CA GLU A 140 37.26 -15.50 18.00
C GLU A 140 38.60 -15.36 18.74
N ASP A 141 39.48 -14.45 18.32
CA ASP A 141 40.80 -14.23 18.95
C ASP A 141 40.76 -13.30 20.18
N ILE A 142 39.66 -12.59 20.42
CA ILE A 142 39.55 -11.62 21.54
C ILE A 142 39.11 -12.28 22.87
N LEU A 143 38.71 -13.56 22.85
CA LEU A 143 38.19 -14.26 24.02
C LEU A 143 39.21 -15.17 24.73
N TYR A 144 40.42 -15.34 24.18
CA TYR A 144 41.45 -16.23 24.75
C TYR A 144 42.72 -15.53 25.25
N SER A 145 42.73 -14.21 25.35
CA SER A 145 43.89 -13.47 25.82
C SER A 145 43.59 -12.61 27.05
N GLN A 146 43.29 -13.24 28.19
CA GLN A 146 43.97 -13.03 29.49
C GLN A 146 43.47 -13.97 30.58
#